data_AF-A0A538EQV0-F1
#
_entry.id   AF-A0A538EQV0-F1
#
_cell.length_a   1.000
_cell.length_b   1.000
_cell.length_c   1.000
_cell.angle_alpha   90.00
_cell.angle_beta   90.00
_cell.angle_gamma   90.00
#
_symmetry.space_group_name_H-M   'P 1'
#
loop_
_entity.id
_entity.type
_entity.pdbx_description
1 polymer ?
#
loop_
_entity_poly.entity_id
_entity_poly.type
_entity_poly.pdbx_seq_one_letter_code
_entity_poly.pdbx_strand_id
1 'polypeptide(L)'
;MDFSVNIRAVTGLADALDLRAHNLIGAADYLQANKDLRYGSGLLNELAQTHERIVVGLDTFLRHTGNDYAERYALAVGRAVHAYVTTDVAASARVDATLPGVIDPTDPPRLADQTLGPQIFDDPFCLTLATPPDYRSQYPYEPHFYDMFSPSSLARDIIWYGTGVLAEFGVIPEQVDPFEAFTAPLCGDVAGLKKMSFVLCGVATAIGYVSDRIDVEADVMDRVWTGHAASGCRSALIRFARDLRPAVDLVVKLAEEYDRVAEAARANREVMDMALTLMLDEAMTLGLDDAVELGSIALLDLPRLARIGARIWELIVKAKEVIALLHLTIEAANAPINLPDDLPVVPGAAHR
;
A
#
# COMPACT_ATOMS: atom_id res chain seq x y z
N MET A 1 13.19 -37.60 -16.93
CA MET A 1 11.79 -37.16 -16.78
C MET A 1 11.17 -37.20 -18.17
N ASP A 2 10.01 -37.81 -18.32
CA ASP A 2 9.35 -37.95 -19.64
C ASP A 2 8.46 -36.75 -19.91
N PHE A 3 8.47 -36.28 -21.15
CA PHE A 3 7.57 -35.21 -21.61
C PHE A 3 6.13 -35.72 -21.64
N SER A 4 5.24 -35.01 -20.95
CA SER A 4 3.80 -35.30 -20.95
C SER A 4 3.03 -34.03 -20.66
N VAL A 5 1.95 -33.77 -21.39
CA VAL A 5 1.14 -32.57 -21.22
C VAL A 5 -0.34 -32.89 -21.36
N ASN A 6 -1.14 -32.39 -20.44
CA ASN A 6 -2.59 -32.28 -20.57
C ASN A 6 -2.89 -30.84 -21.02
N ILE A 7 -2.95 -30.65 -22.33
CA ILE A 7 -3.14 -29.34 -22.97
C ILE A 7 -4.39 -28.62 -22.43
N ARG A 8 -5.48 -29.37 -22.21
CA ARG A 8 -6.75 -28.83 -21.72
C ARG A 8 -6.64 -28.29 -20.29
N ALA A 9 -5.82 -28.90 -19.45
CA ALA A 9 -5.62 -28.40 -18.09
C ALA A 9 -4.64 -27.22 -18.06
N VAL A 10 -3.54 -27.28 -18.83
CA VAL A 10 -2.50 -26.24 -18.86
C VAL A 10 -3.00 -24.90 -19.38
N THR A 11 -4.06 -24.86 -20.21
CA THR A 11 -4.71 -23.58 -20.56
C THR A 11 -5.17 -22.81 -19.32
N GLY A 12 -5.66 -23.52 -18.29
CA GLY A 12 -6.09 -22.90 -17.04
C GLY A 12 -4.97 -22.21 -16.27
N LEU A 13 -3.70 -22.63 -16.45
CA LEU A 13 -2.56 -21.96 -15.84
C LEU A 13 -2.32 -20.59 -16.47
N ALA A 14 -2.46 -20.45 -17.80
CA ALA A 14 -2.33 -19.16 -18.46
C ALA A 14 -3.41 -18.18 -17.96
N ASP A 15 -4.67 -18.65 -17.88
CA ASP A 15 -5.79 -17.85 -17.37
C ASP A 15 -5.60 -17.46 -15.90
N ALA A 16 -5.09 -18.38 -15.07
CA ALA A 16 -4.81 -18.11 -13.66
C ALA A 16 -3.71 -17.04 -13.51
N LEU A 17 -2.61 -17.14 -14.25
CA LEU A 17 -1.52 -16.15 -14.22
C LEU A 17 -1.96 -14.77 -14.73
N ASP A 18 -2.81 -14.74 -15.76
CA ASP A 18 -3.43 -13.50 -16.24
C ASP A 18 -4.31 -12.86 -15.15
N LEU A 19 -5.11 -13.66 -14.43
CA LEU A 19 -5.85 -13.18 -13.25
C LEU A 19 -4.91 -12.65 -12.16
N ARG A 20 -3.73 -13.25 -11.93
CA ARG A 20 -2.74 -12.71 -10.99
C ARG A 20 -2.19 -11.35 -11.41
N ALA A 21 -1.94 -11.16 -12.71
CA ALA A 21 -1.55 -9.86 -13.25
C ALA A 21 -2.64 -8.81 -12.96
N HIS A 22 -3.90 -9.14 -13.27
CA HIS A 22 -5.04 -8.27 -13.00
C HIS A 22 -5.19 -7.94 -11.51
N ASN A 23 -4.98 -8.90 -10.61
CA ASN A 23 -5.04 -8.65 -9.16
C ASN A 23 -3.97 -7.66 -8.68
N LEU A 24 -2.74 -7.75 -9.20
CA LEU A 24 -1.65 -6.82 -8.86
C LEU A 24 -1.92 -5.41 -9.40
N ILE A 25 -2.42 -5.31 -10.64
CA ILE A 25 -2.82 -4.03 -11.24
C ILE A 25 -4.00 -3.42 -10.47
N GLY A 26 -4.99 -4.24 -10.11
CA GLY A 26 -6.12 -3.82 -9.29
C GLY A 26 -5.70 -3.32 -7.91
N ALA A 27 -4.67 -3.90 -7.30
CA ALA A 27 -4.08 -3.39 -6.07
C ALA A 27 -3.40 -2.02 -6.27
N ALA A 28 -2.74 -1.80 -7.42
CA ALA A 28 -2.17 -0.51 -7.78
C ALA A 28 -3.27 0.56 -7.98
N ASP A 29 -4.35 0.20 -8.67
CA ASP A 29 -5.49 1.11 -8.87
C ASP A 29 -6.19 1.43 -7.54
N TYR A 30 -6.33 0.43 -6.65
CA TYR A 30 -6.85 0.63 -5.30
C TYR A 30 -5.98 1.59 -4.47
N LEU A 31 -4.65 1.45 -4.55
CA LEU A 31 -3.69 2.36 -3.94
C LEU A 31 -3.88 3.79 -4.47
N GLN A 32 -3.90 3.97 -5.80
CA GLN A 32 -4.07 5.29 -6.43
C GLN A 32 -5.40 5.96 -6.07
N ALA A 33 -6.48 5.19 -5.99
CA ALA A 33 -7.79 5.71 -5.62
C ALA A 33 -7.88 6.20 -4.16
N ASN A 34 -6.93 5.80 -3.31
CA ASN A 34 -7.00 6.05 -1.87
C ASN A 34 -5.76 6.75 -1.29
N LYS A 35 -4.80 7.15 -2.12
CA LYS A 35 -3.53 7.75 -1.69
C LYS A 35 -3.66 9.16 -1.11
N ASP A 36 -4.70 9.91 -1.46
CA ASP A 36 -4.72 11.35 -1.19
C ASP A 36 -4.68 11.67 0.31
N LEU A 37 -3.69 12.47 0.68
CA LEU A 37 -3.55 13.09 2.00
C LEU A 37 -3.79 14.60 1.88
N ARG A 38 -4.53 15.18 2.83
CA ARG A 38 -4.71 16.63 2.89
C ARG A 38 -3.47 17.29 3.51
N TYR A 39 -2.61 17.86 2.70
CA TYR A 39 -1.45 18.61 3.19
C TYR A 39 -1.79 20.08 3.44
N GLY A 40 -1.35 20.62 4.58
CA GLY A 40 -1.21 22.06 4.81
C GLY A 40 0.22 22.53 4.48
N SER A 41 0.44 23.85 4.45
CA SER A 41 1.72 24.50 4.10
C SER A 41 2.86 24.35 5.14
N GLY A 42 2.74 23.43 6.11
CA GLY A 42 3.66 23.31 7.25
C GLY A 42 4.63 22.12 7.21
N LEU A 43 5.07 21.65 8.38
CA LEU A 43 6.15 20.67 8.61
C LEU A 43 5.99 19.35 7.81
N LEU A 44 4.77 19.07 7.39
CA LEU A 44 4.39 17.87 6.63
C LEU A 44 4.71 17.97 5.14
N ASN A 45 5.18 19.12 4.62
CA ASN A 45 5.64 19.21 3.24
C ASN A 45 6.78 18.21 2.95
N GLU A 46 7.63 17.91 3.95
CA GLU A 46 8.64 16.84 3.84
C GLU A 46 8.02 15.44 3.81
N LEU A 47 6.91 15.24 4.54
CA LEU A 47 6.13 14.01 4.49
C LEU A 47 5.37 13.87 3.15
N ALA A 48 4.94 14.97 2.54
CA ALA A 48 4.24 14.95 1.25
C ALA A 48 5.12 14.36 0.15
N GLN A 49 6.36 14.81 0.03
CA GLN A 49 7.32 14.26 -0.94
C GLN A 49 7.68 12.81 -0.65
N THR A 50 7.73 12.44 0.63
CA THR A 50 8.05 11.07 1.05
C THR A 50 6.89 10.12 0.74
N HIS A 51 5.66 10.53 1.06
CA HIS A 51 4.44 9.81 0.71
C HIS A 51 4.30 9.66 -0.81
N GLU A 52 4.50 10.72 -1.58
CA GLU A 52 4.44 10.65 -3.05
C GLU A 52 5.45 9.63 -3.59
N ARG A 53 6.70 9.64 -3.08
CA ARG A 53 7.72 8.65 -3.46
C ARG A 53 7.30 7.22 -3.10
N ILE A 54 6.73 6.99 -1.91
CA ILE A 54 6.24 5.66 -1.50
C ILE A 54 5.14 5.20 -2.45
N VAL A 55 4.14 6.05 -2.70
CA VAL A 55 2.98 5.70 -3.54
C VAL A 55 3.40 5.43 -4.97
N VAL A 56 4.25 6.27 -5.56
CA VAL A 56 4.81 6.05 -6.90
C VAL A 56 5.65 4.79 -6.96
N GLY A 57 6.49 4.54 -5.95
CA GLY A 57 7.32 3.34 -5.86
C GLY A 57 6.49 2.06 -5.81
N LEU A 58 5.46 2.02 -4.95
CA LEU A 58 4.56 0.88 -4.83
C LEU A 58 3.69 0.68 -6.07
N ASP A 59 3.14 1.75 -6.66
CA ASP A 59 2.38 1.66 -7.91
C ASP A 59 3.25 1.11 -9.05
N THR A 60 4.48 1.64 -9.19
CA THR A 60 5.44 1.17 -10.19
C THR A 60 5.78 -0.29 -9.96
N PHE A 61 6.08 -0.68 -8.72
CA PHE A 61 6.36 -2.07 -8.36
C PHE A 61 5.19 -2.98 -8.74
N LEU A 62 3.97 -2.69 -8.27
CA LEU A 62 2.79 -3.51 -8.54
C LEU A 62 2.50 -3.65 -10.04
N ARG A 63 2.57 -2.55 -10.80
CA ARG A 63 2.36 -2.57 -12.25
C ARG A 63 3.46 -3.32 -12.99
N HIS A 64 4.72 -3.13 -12.60
CA HIS A 64 5.84 -3.86 -13.18
C HIS A 64 5.72 -5.36 -12.90
N THR A 65 5.40 -5.73 -11.67
CA THR A 65 5.19 -7.13 -11.30
C THR A 65 3.99 -7.76 -12.02
N GLY A 66 2.89 -7.02 -12.19
CA GLY A 66 1.73 -7.46 -12.97
C GLY A 66 2.04 -7.63 -14.46
N ASN A 67 2.50 -6.56 -15.12
CA ASN A 67 2.64 -6.51 -16.58
C ASN A 67 3.91 -7.21 -17.08
N ASP A 68 5.04 -7.05 -16.40
CA ASP A 68 6.33 -7.54 -16.91
C ASP A 68 6.68 -8.94 -16.41
N TYR A 69 6.02 -9.45 -15.37
CA TYR A 69 6.24 -10.81 -14.88
C TYR A 69 5.00 -11.69 -15.04
N ALA A 70 3.91 -11.42 -14.31
CA ALA A 70 2.74 -12.31 -14.30
C ALA A 70 2.10 -12.44 -15.69
N GLU A 71 1.84 -11.32 -16.38
CA GLU A 71 1.29 -11.32 -17.74
C GLU A 71 2.26 -11.98 -18.74
N ARG A 72 3.57 -11.74 -18.61
CA ARG A 72 4.56 -12.40 -19.49
C ARG A 72 4.61 -13.90 -19.29
N TYR A 73 4.47 -14.39 -18.06
CA TYR A 73 4.35 -15.82 -17.79
C TYR A 73 3.05 -16.39 -18.37
N ALA A 74 1.92 -15.69 -18.22
CA ALA A 74 0.66 -16.08 -18.85
C ALA A 74 0.81 -16.21 -20.37
N LEU A 75 1.41 -15.21 -21.02
CA LEU A 75 1.69 -15.22 -22.46
C LEU A 75 2.65 -16.36 -22.86
N ALA A 76 3.68 -16.63 -22.07
CA ALA A 76 4.63 -17.72 -22.34
C ALA A 76 3.96 -19.09 -22.26
N VAL A 77 3.15 -19.33 -21.21
CA VAL A 77 2.34 -20.56 -21.07
C VAL A 77 1.34 -20.67 -22.22
N GLY A 78 0.64 -19.59 -22.57
CA GLY A 78 -0.30 -19.58 -23.70
C GLY A 78 0.37 -19.91 -25.03
N ARG A 79 1.59 -19.42 -25.28
CA ARG A 79 2.38 -19.79 -26.46
C ARG A 79 2.81 -21.26 -26.44
N ALA A 80 3.22 -21.79 -25.28
CA ALA A 80 3.57 -23.20 -25.13
C ALA A 80 2.36 -24.11 -25.43
N VAL A 81 1.19 -23.78 -24.87
CA VAL A 81 -0.08 -24.45 -25.16
C VAL A 81 -0.38 -24.41 -26.65
N HIS A 82 -0.29 -23.23 -27.29
CA HIS A 82 -0.54 -23.11 -28.73
C HIS A 82 0.42 -23.98 -29.57
N ALA A 83 1.69 -24.04 -29.18
CA ALA A 83 2.68 -24.91 -29.82
C ALA A 83 2.32 -26.40 -29.66
N TYR A 84 1.88 -26.83 -28.48
CA TYR A 84 1.46 -28.21 -28.23
C TYR A 84 0.18 -28.61 -28.97
N VAL A 85 -0.74 -27.67 -29.21
CA VAL A 85 -1.94 -27.91 -30.02
C VAL A 85 -1.59 -28.10 -31.50
N THR A 86 -0.61 -27.35 -32.00
CA THR A 86 -0.30 -27.26 -33.44
C THR A 86 0.82 -28.20 -33.89
N THR A 87 1.56 -28.79 -32.95
CA THR A 87 2.73 -29.65 -33.20
C THR A 87 2.48 -31.08 -32.74
N ASP A 88 3.06 -32.06 -33.43
CA ASP A 88 3.04 -33.46 -33.00
C ASP A 88 3.76 -33.64 -31.65
N VAL A 89 3.20 -34.47 -30.78
CA VAL A 89 3.72 -34.72 -29.41
C VAL A 89 5.17 -35.15 -29.41
N ALA A 90 5.61 -35.97 -30.38
CA ALA A 90 7.00 -36.42 -30.44
C ALA A 90 7.95 -35.29 -30.89
N ALA A 91 7.48 -34.35 -31.71
CA ALA A 91 8.24 -33.16 -32.06
C ALA A 91 8.35 -32.19 -30.88
N SER A 92 7.25 -31.97 -30.14
CA SER A 92 7.27 -31.18 -28.90
C SER A 92 8.20 -31.77 -27.85
N ALA A 93 8.19 -33.10 -27.66
CA ALA A 93 9.12 -33.78 -26.75
C ALA A 93 10.60 -33.60 -27.15
N ARG A 94 10.91 -33.61 -28.46
CA ARG A 94 12.28 -33.35 -28.94
C ARG A 94 12.71 -31.93 -28.66
N VAL A 95 11.85 -30.94 -28.89
CA VAL A 95 12.15 -29.53 -28.58
C VAL A 95 12.32 -29.35 -27.08
N ASP A 96 11.41 -29.91 -26.28
CA ASP A 96 11.48 -29.86 -24.81
C ASP A 96 12.81 -30.41 -24.28
N ALA A 97 13.28 -31.54 -24.81
CA ALA A 97 14.57 -32.14 -24.46
C ALA A 97 15.80 -31.26 -24.79
N THR A 98 15.64 -30.21 -25.62
CA THR A 98 16.72 -29.23 -25.89
C THR A 98 16.74 -28.06 -24.91
N LEU A 99 15.67 -27.86 -24.14
CA LEU A 99 15.56 -26.75 -23.21
C LEU A 99 16.38 -27.01 -21.94
N PRO A 100 16.95 -25.97 -21.32
CA PRO A 100 17.53 -26.11 -19.99
C PRO A 100 16.41 -26.42 -18.99
N GLY A 101 16.44 -27.61 -18.40
CA GLY A 101 15.49 -28.03 -17.38
C GLY A 101 16.20 -28.35 -16.06
N VAL A 102 15.61 -27.93 -14.94
CA VAL A 102 15.98 -28.45 -13.62
C VAL A 102 15.23 -29.76 -13.44
N ILE A 103 15.85 -30.87 -13.80
CA ILE A 103 15.30 -32.19 -13.50
C ILE A 103 15.71 -32.53 -12.08
N ASP A 104 14.75 -32.61 -11.16
CA ASP A 104 15.00 -33.25 -9.88
C ASP A 104 15.15 -34.76 -10.11
N PRO A 105 16.34 -35.36 -9.89
CA PRO A 105 16.53 -36.79 -10.08
C PRO A 105 15.76 -37.64 -9.06
N THR A 106 15.23 -37.03 -7.99
CA THR A 106 14.44 -37.71 -6.97
C THR A 106 12.95 -37.80 -7.32
N ASP A 107 12.48 -37.03 -8.30
CA ASP A 107 11.10 -37.09 -8.75
C ASP A 107 10.86 -38.27 -9.70
N PRO A 108 9.94 -39.19 -9.36
CA PRO A 108 9.63 -40.31 -10.24
C PRO A 108 9.00 -39.79 -11.54
N PRO A 109 9.32 -40.41 -12.70
CA PRO A 109 8.65 -40.07 -13.95
C PRO A 109 7.15 -40.32 -13.81
N ARG A 110 6.36 -39.27 -14.02
CA ARG A 110 4.90 -39.30 -13.99
C ARG A 110 4.38 -38.76 -15.31
N LEU A 111 3.30 -39.37 -15.81
CA LEU A 111 2.57 -38.85 -16.96
C LEU A 111 1.56 -37.81 -16.48
N ALA A 112 1.31 -36.81 -17.31
CA ALA A 112 0.26 -35.83 -17.06
C ALA A 112 -1.11 -36.51 -17.02
N ASP A 113 -1.89 -36.22 -15.98
CA ASP A 113 -3.23 -36.74 -15.78
C ASP A 113 -4.20 -36.08 -16.78
N GLN A 114 -4.61 -36.85 -17.77
CA GLN A 114 -5.48 -36.40 -18.86
C GLN A 114 -6.96 -36.26 -18.45
N THR A 115 -7.33 -36.67 -17.24
CA THR A 115 -8.72 -36.56 -16.73
C THR A 115 -9.03 -35.17 -16.18
N LEU A 116 -8.00 -34.39 -15.86
CA LEU A 116 -8.12 -33.06 -15.27
C LEU A 116 -8.49 -32.02 -16.34
N GLY A 117 -9.28 -31.03 -15.94
CA GLY A 117 -9.63 -29.86 -16.76
C GLY A 117 -8.90 -28.60 -16.29
N PRO A 118 -9.15 -27.44 -16.94
CA PRO A 118 -8.54 -26.17 -16.56
C PRO A 118 -8.89 -25.76 -15.13
N GLN A 119 -9.98 -26.29 -14.57
CA GLN A 119 -10.47 -26.02 -13.22
C GLN A 119 -9.48 -26.39 -12.11
N ILE A 120 -8.46 -27.16 -12.43
CA ILE A 120 -7.38 -27.48 -11.48
C ILE A 120 -6.61 -26.23 -11.02
N PHE A 121 -6.63 -25.16 -11.84
CA PHE A 121 -6.03 -23.86 -11.55
C PHE A 121 -7.07 -22.80 -11.14
N ASP A 122 -8.35 -23.18 -11.01
CA ASP A 122 -9.38 -22.23 -10.59
C ASP A 122 -9.04 -21.63 -9.22
N ASP A 123 -9.38 -20.36 -9.08
CA ASP A 123 -9.26 -19.66 -7.83
C ASP A 123 -10.55 -19.85 -7.01
N PRO A 124 -10.52 -20.59 -5.89
CA PRO A 124 -11.69 -20.76 -5.04
C PRO A 124 -12.07 -19.47 -4.31
N PHE A 125 -11.17 -18.48 -4.26
CA PHE A 125 -11.39 -17.21 -3.59
C PHE A 125 -11.33 -16.06 -4.59
N CYS A 126 -12.04 -14.97 -4.28
CA CYS A 126 -11.97 -13.74 -5.05
C CYS A 126 -11.26 -12.70 -4.19
N LEU A 127 -10.11 -12.19 -4.65
CA LEU A 127 -9.41 -11.11 -3.98
C LEU A 127 -10.33 -9.88 -3.93
N THR A 128 -10.74 -9.50 -2.73
CA THR A 128 -11.60 -8.33 -2.52
C THR A 128 -10.88 -7.38 -1.57
N LEU A 129 -10.58 -6.18 -2.06
CA LEU A 129 -9.99 -5.13 -1.25
C LEU A 129 -11.09 -4.31 -0.57
N ALA A 130 -11.03 -4.24 0.76
CA ALA A 130 -12.03 -3.53 1.55
C ALA A 130 -11.97 -2.01 1.26
N THR A 131 -13.12 -1.37 1.19
CA THR A 131 -13.19 0.09 1.16
C THR A 131 -12.65 0.64 2.49
N PRO A 132 -11.69 1.58 2.47
CA PRO A 132 -11.17 2.16 3.70
C PRO A 132 -12.30 2.83 4.50
N PRO A 133 -12.37 2.62 5.83
CA PRO A 133 -13.29 3.34 6.68
C PRO A 133 -13.08 4.86 6.59
N ASP A 134 -14.12 5.63 6.86
CA ASP A 134 -13.97 7.07 7.10
C ASP A 134 -13.42 7.31 8.51
N TYR A 135 -12.10 7.41 8.59
CA TYR A 135 -11.39 7.65 9.85
C TYR A 135 -11.64 9.05 10.42
N ARG A 136 -12.19 10.01 9.68
CA ARG A 136 -12.47 11.36 10.23
C ARG A 136 -13.49 11.31 11.35
N SER A 137 -14.53 10.49 11.18
CA SER A 137 -15.56 10.27 12.19
C SER A 137 -15.03 9.62 13.48
N GLN A 138 -13.86 8.98 13.43
CA GLN A 138 -13.21 8.34 14.60
C GLN A 138 -12.32 9.30 15.38
N TYR A 139 -12.09 10.50 14.83
CA TYR A 139 -11.35 11.57 15.49
C TYR A 139 -12.21 12.83 15.61
N PRO A 140 -13.43 12.74 16.20
CA PRO A 140 -14.22 13.93 16.46
C PRO A 140 -13.46 14.82 17.44
N TYR A 141 -13.66 16.12 17.33
CA TYR A 141 -13.25 17.03 18.40
C TYR A 141 -14.01 16.65 19.68
N GLU A 142 -13.27 16.27 20.72
CA GLU A 142 -13.81 15.99 22.05
C GLU A 142 -13.37 17.13 22.98
N PRO A 143 -14.25 18.06 23.36
CA PRO A 143 -13.90 19.12 24.29
C PRO A 143 -13.51 18.50 25.63
N HIS A 144 -12.34 18.86 26.15
CA HIS A 144 -11.93 18.40 27.47
C HIS A 144 -12.71 19.16 28.55
N PHE A 145 -12.85 18.58 29.75
CA PHE A 145 -13.61 19.24 30.81
C PHE A 145 -13.03 20.62 31.21
N TYR A 146 -11.72 20.83 31.02
CA TYR A 146 -11.07 22.12 31.27
C TYR A 146 -11.36 23.14 30.17
N ASP A 147 -11.74 22.70 28.97
CA ASP A 147 -12.18 23.54 27.85
C ASP A 147 -13.57 24.16 28.15
N MET A 148 -14.42 23.52 28.97
CA MET A 148 -15.72 24.10 29.36
C MET A 148 -15.62 25.44 30.11
N PHE A 149 -14.46 25.75 30.70
CA PHE A 149 -14.26 26.98 31.47
C PHE A 149 -13.47 28.04 30.70
N SER A 150 -13.08 27.71 29.46
CA SER A 150 -12.31 28.55 28.56
C SER A 150 -13.25 29.35 27.65
N PRO A 151 -13.19 30.69 27.63
CA PRO A 151 -13.95 31.50 26.68
C PRO A 151 -13.61 31.16 25.22
N SER A 152 -12.37 30.74 24.92
CA SER A 152 -11.96 30.39 23.55
C SER A 152 -12.50 29.05 23.10
N SER A 153 -12.51 28.06 24.00
CA SER A 153 -13.15 26.77 23.76
C SER A 153 -14.65 26.92 23.54
N LEU A 154 -15.34 27.77 24.32
CA LEU A 154 -16.77 28.01 24.12
C LEU A 154 -17.07 28.61 22.73
N ALA A 155 -16.22 29.51 22.23
CA ALA A 155 -16.34 30.04 20.88
C ALA A 155 -16.06 28.98 19.80
N ARG A 156 -15.04 28.13 20.00
CA ARG A 156 -14.74 26.98 19.13
C ARG A 156 -15.92 26.00 19.07
N ASP A 157 -16.49 25.66 20.22
CA ASP A 157 -17.64 24.74 20.37
C ASP A 157 -18.86 25.25 19.60
N ILE A 158 -19.15 26.57 19.68
CA ILE A 158 -20.26 27.18 18.96
C ILE A 158 -20.07 27.07 17.43
N ILE A 159 -18.86 27.36 16.93
CA ILE A 159 -18.55 27.26 15.50
C ILE A 159 -18.61 25.80 15.03
N TRP A 160 -18.00 24.90 15.80
CA TRP A 160 -18.01 23.47 15.51
C TRP A 160 -19.44 22.93 15.50
N TYR A 161 -20.23 23.17 16.54
CA TYR A 161 -21.62 22.69 16.61
C TYR A 161 -22.50 23.31 15.51
N GLY A 162 -22.35 24.62 15.27
CA GLY A 162 -23.08 25.32 14.21
C GLY A 162 -22.78 24.76 12.82
N THR A 163 -21.52 24.47 12.52
CA THR A 163 -21.14 23.85 11.24
C THR A 163 -21.57 22.39 11.17
N GLY A 164 -21.62 21.65 12.28
CA GLY A 164 -22.15 20.28 12.33
C GLY A 164 -23.61 20.22 11.92
N VAL A 165 -24.44 21.13 12.45
CA VAL A 165 -25.85 21.26 12.05
C VAL A 165 -25.98 21.60 10.57
N LEU A 166 -25.19 22.55 10.07
CA LEU A 166 -25.22 22.91 8.65
C LEU A 166 -24.79 21.75 7.73
N ALA A 167 -23.85 20.92 8.18
CA ALA A 167 -23.42 19.73 7.46
C ALA A 167 -24.52 18.66 7.44
N GLU A 168 -25.24 18.44 8.55
CA GLU A 168 -26.37 17.51 8.62
C GLU A 168 -27.52 17.92 7.67
N PHE A 169 -27.74 19.22 7.48
CA PHE A 169 -28.70 19.75 6.49
C PHE A 169 -28.16 19.81 5.05
N GLY A 170 -26.92 19.37 4.80
CA GLY A 170 -26.28 19.37 3.48
C GLY A 170 -25.97 20.76 2.92
N VAL A 171 -25.96 21.80 3.76
CA VAL A 171 -25.64 23.19 3.35
C VAL A 171 -24.14 23.36 3.14
N ILE A 172 -23.34 22.70 3.97
CA ILE A 172 -21.89 22.60 3.83
C ILE A 172 -21.49 21.13 3.75
N PRO A 173 -20.38 20.80 3.08
CA PRO A 173 -20.01 19.39 2.86
C PRO A 173 -19.56 18.68 4.15
N GLU A 174 -19.01 19.42 5.11
CA GLU A 174 -18.51 18.85 6.37
C GLU A 174 -18.51 19.89 7.50
N GLN A 175 -18.51 19.39 8.74
CA GLN A 175 -18.31 20.17 9.96
C GLN A 175 -16.90 20.76 9.99
N VAL A 176 -16.75 22.00 10.45
CA VAL A 176 -15.47 22.72 10.41
C VAL A 176 -15.01 23.03 11.82
N ASP A 177 -13.82 22.55 12.17
CA ASP A 177 -13.10 22.97 13.37
C ASP A 177 -12.19 24.16 13.03
N PRO A 178 -12.44 25.37 13.57
CA PRO A 178 -11.65 26.56 13.24
C PRO A 178 -10.17 26.42 13.66
N PHE A 179 -9.86 25.58 14.65
CA PHE A 179 -8.47 25.35 15.06
C PHE A 179 -7.74 24.41 14.09
N GLU A 180 -8.47 23.56 13.36
CA GLU A 180 -7.90 22.68 12.36
C GLU A 180 -7.19 23.45 11.25
N ALA A 181 -7.66 24.66 10.90
CA ALA A 181 -6.96 25.52 9.95
C ALA A 181 -5.52 25.89 10.42
N PHE A 182 -5.29 25.96 11.73
CA PHE A 182 -3.99 26.24 12.33
C PHE A 182 -3.19 24.98 12.66
N THR A 183 -3.87 23.93 13.14
CA THR A 183 -3.21 22.72 13.61
C THR A 183 -2.98 21.70 12.50
N ALA A 184 -3.81 21.63 11.46
CA ALA A 184 -3.62 20.71 10.33
C ALA A 184 -2.29 20.93 9.58
N PRO A 185 -1.82 22.17 9.30
CA PRO A 185 -0.48 22.37 8.72
C PRO A 185 0.67 21.85 9.59
N LEU A 186 0.48 21.80 10.92
CA LEU A 186 1.53 21.44 11.88
C LEU A 186 1.48 19.95 12.28
N CYS A 187 0.29 19.40 12.45
CA CYS A 187 0.04 18.06 13.00
C CYS A 187 -0.35 17.06 11.91
N GLY A 188 -1.02 17.52 10.86
CA GLY A 188 -1.30 16.75 9.65
C GLY A 188 -2.62 16.03 9.59
N ASP A 189 -2.86 15.42 8.43
CA ASP A 189 -4.07 14.66 8.14
C ASP A 189 -4.00 13.28 8.81
N VAL A 190 -4.24 13.26 10.12
CA VAL A 190 -4.26 12.04 10.95
C VAL A 190 -5.19 10.98 10.34
N ALA A 191 -6.37 11.40 9.89
CA ALA A 191 -7.36 10.50 9.29
C ALA A 191 -6.84 9.94 7.96
N GLY A 192 -6.23 10.78 7.12
CA GLY A 192 -5.56 10.35 5.89
C GLY A 192 -4.42 9.36 6.16
N LEU A 193 -3.59 9.59 7.17
CA LEU A 193 -2.48 8.70 7.53
C LEU A 193 -3.00 7.32 7.99
N LYS A 194 -4.03 7.27 8.83
CA LYS A 194 -4.68 6.00 9.23
C LYS A 194 -5.34 5.30 8.04
N LYS A 195 -6.01 6.07 7.17
CA LYS A 195 -6.55 5.55 5.91
C LYS A 195 -5.45 4.91 5.06
N MET A 196 -4.31 5.57 4.94
CA MET A 196 -3.18 5.08 4.17
C MET A 196 -2.60 3.77 4.76
N SER A 197 -2.48 3.69 6.09
CA SER A 197 -2.11 2.45 6.77
C SER A 197 -3.05 1.29 6.40
N PHE A 198 -4.37 1.51 6.47
CA PHE A 198 -5.37 0.52 6.07
C PHE A 198 -5.21 0.10 4.61
N VAL A 199 -5.03 1.07 3.71
CA VAL A 199 -4.84 0.83 2.27
C VAL A 199 -3.61 -0.03 2.02
N LEU A 200 -2.49 0.26 2.68
CA LEU A 200 -1.25 -0.50 2.56
C LEU A 200 -1.41 -1.94 3.08
N CYS A 201 -2.14 -2.16 4.17
CA CYS A 201 -2.50 -3.51 4.62
C CYS A 201 -3.31 -4.27 3.56
N GLY A 202 -4.24 -3.59 2.88
CA GLY A 202 -4.99 -4.16 1.74
C GLY A 202 -4.06 -4.54 0.57
N VAL A 203 -3.12 -3.66 0.21
CA VAL A 203 -2.12 -3.93 -0.83
C VAL A 203 -1.21 -5.10 -0.44
N ALA A 204 -0.73 -5.16 0.80
CA ALA A 204 0.06 -6.28 1.31
C ALA A 204 -0.71 -7.61 1.23
N THR A 205 -2.00 -7.58 1.57
CA THR A 205 -2.89 -8.74 1.46
C THR A 205 -3.02 -9.20 0.00
N ALA A 206 -3.15 -8.27 -0.95
CA ALA A 206 -3.18 -8.60 -2.38
C ALA A 206 -1.87 -9.24 -2.87
N ILE A 207 -0.72 -8.68 -2.49
CA ILE A 207 0.60 -9.24 -2.86
C ILE A 207 0.76 -10.65 -2.28
N GLY A 208 0.45 -10.83 -0.99
CA GLY A 208 0.52 -12.12 -0.31
C GLY A 208 -0.39 -13.15 -0.94
N TYR A 209 -1.63 -12.76 -1.24
CA TYR A 209 -2.59 -13.59 -1.95
C TYR A 209 -2.06 -14.06 -3.30
N VAL A 210 -1.52 -13.16 -4.12
CA VAL A 210 -0.95 -13.50 -5.43
C VAL A 210 0.25 -14.42 -5.28
N SER A 211 1.15 -14.15 -4.33
CA SER A 211 2.31 -15.01 -4.03
C SER A 211 1.86 -16.44 -3.68
N ASP A 212 0.92 -16.59 -2.74
CA ASP A 212 0.44 -17.90 -2.30
C ASP A 212 -0.28 -18.66 -3.42
N ARG A 213 -1.06 -17.95 -4.25
CA ARG A 213 -1.76 -18.57 -5.39
C ARG A 213 -0.79 -19.08 -6.45
N ILE A 214 0.26 -18.30 -6.77
CA ILE A 214 1.28 -18.73 -7.75
C ILE A 214 2.06 -19.94 -7.23
N ASP A 215 2.34 -19.99 -5.92
CA ASP A 215 3.01 -21.14 -5.28
C ASP A 215 2.16 -22.42 -5.43
N VAL A 216 0.86 -22.33 -5.14
CA VAL A 216 -0.10 -23.43 -5.34
C VAL A 216 -0.22 -23.85 -6.80
N GLU A 217 -0.29 -22.89 -7.72
CA GLU A 217 -0.35 -23.13 -9.17
C GLU A 217 0.91 -23.86 -9.66
N ALA A 218 2.09 -23.49 -9.14
CA ALA A 218 3.35 -24.15 -9.45
C ALA A 218 3.41 -25.60 -8.92
N ASP A 219 2.89 -25.86 -7.73
CA ASP A 219 2.88 -27.20 -7.12
C ASP A 219 1.93 -28.18 -7.82
N VAL A 220 0.82 -27.67 -8.34
CA VAL A 220 -0.17 -28.49 -9.05
C VAL A 220 0.29 -28.83 -10.48
N MET A 221 1.22 -28.06 -11.04
CA MET A 221 1.62 -28.15 -12.44
C MET A 221 2.17 -29.52 -12.83
N ASP A 222 2.95 -30.18 -11.95
CA ASP A 222 3.56 -31.50 -12.23
C ASP A 222 2.50 -32.60 -12.45
N ARG A 223 1.22 -32.35 -12.11
CA ARG A 223 0.11 -33.26 -12.39
C ARG A 223 -0.37 -33.20 -13.83
N VAL A 224 -0.15 -32.08 -14.52
CA VAL A 224 -0.74 -31.79 -15.84
C VAL A 224 0.29 -31.43 -16.89
N TRP A 225 1.54 -31.14 -16.50
CA TRP A 225 2.62 -30.81 -17.41
C TRP A 225 3.96 -31.27 -16.84
N THR A 226 4.68 -32.10 -17.59
CA THR A 226 6.02 -32.61 -17.27
C THR A 226 6.95 -32.44 -18.47
N GLY A 227 8.25 -32.32 -18.20
CA GLY A 227 9.27 -32.00 -19.21
C GLY A 227 10.15 -30.83 -18.76
N HIS A 228 11.18 -30.49 -19.53
CA HIS A 228 12.10 -29.41 -19.20
C HIS A 228 11.42 -28.04 -19.20
N ALA A 229 10.50 -27.78 -20.13
CA ALA A 229 9.70 -26.56 -20.14
C ALA A 229 8.82 -26.44 -18.89
N ALA A 230 8.17 -27.54 -18.47
CA ALA A 230 7.36 -27.58 -17.27
C ALA A 230 8.22 -27.30 -16.02
N SER A 231 9.35 -28.00 -15.85
CA SER A 231 10.23 -27.77 -14.70
C SER A 231 10.81 -26.36 -14.66
N GLY A 232 11.14 -25.80 -15.83
CA GLY A 232 11.59 -24.41 -15.96
C GLY A 232 10.51 -23.40 -15.58
N CYS A 233 9.28 -23.61 -16.07
CA CYS A 233 8.11 -22.81 -15.68
C CYS A 233 7.86 -22.91 -14.17
N ARG A 234 7.91 -24.12 -13.59
CA ARG A 234 7.67 -24.36 -12.17
C ARG A 234 8.66 -23.59 -11.32
N SER A 235 9.94 -23.73 -11.66
CA SER A 235 11.04 -23.07 -10.96
C SER A 235 10.90 -21.54 -11.04
N ALA A 236 10.49 -21.01 -12.19
CA ALA A 236 10.25 -19.58 -12.38
C ALA A 236 9.08 -19.08 -11.52
N LEU A 237 7.96 -19.81 -11.49
CA LEU A 237 6.79 -19.46 -10.68
C LEU A 237 7.09 -19.53 -9.17
N ILE A 238 7.76 -20.58 -8.70
CA ILE A 238 8.19 -20.70 -7.29
C ILE A 238 9.11 -19.54 -6.92
N ARG A 239 10.09 -19.22 -7.78
CA ARG A 239 10.98 -18.08 -7.55
C ARG A 239 10.19 -16.78 -7.49
N PHE A 240 9.27 -16.56 -8.41
CA PHE A 240 8.45 -15.37 -8.47
C PHE A 240 7.58 -15.22 -7.21
N ALA A 241 6.88 -16.28 -6.79
CA ALA A 241 6.13 -16.31 -5.55
C ALA A 241 7.01 -15.99 -4.34
N ARG A 242 8.19 -16.61 -4.24
CA ARG A 242 9.15 -16.37 -3.15
C ARG A 242 9.65 -14.91 -3.13
N ASP A 243 9.95 -14.35 -4.30
CA ASP A 243 10.50 -13.00 -4.40
C ASP A 243 9.42 -11.93 -4.08
N LEU A 244 8.12 -12.27 -4.18
CA LEU A 244 7.00 -11.43 -3.72
C LEU A 244 6.82 -11.40 -2.19
N ARG A 245 7.18 -12.47 -1.46
CA ARG A 245 6.93 -12.56 -0.01
C ARG A 245 7.60 -11.45 0.81
N PRO A 246 8.88 -11.09 0.59
CA PRO A 246 9.52 -9.99 1.30
C PRO A 246 8.83 -8.64 1.08
N ALA A 247 8.19 -8.44 -0.08
CA ALA A 247 7.46 -7.21 -0.36
C ALA A 247 6.21 -7.07 0.52
N VAL A 248 5.55 -8.19 0.89
CA VAL A 248 4.43 -8.19 1.84
C VAL A 248 4.86 -7.61 3.18
N ASP A 249 5.93 -8.17 3.77
CA ASP A 249 6.44 -7.73 5.07
C ASP A 249 6.87 -6.26 5.05
N LEU A 250 7.46 -5.82 3.95
CA LEU A 250 7.87 -4.42 3.78
C LEU A 250 6.67 -3.48 3.72
N VAL A 251 5.63 -3.83 2.96
CA VAL A 251 4.41 -3.02 2.85
C VAL A 251 3.65 -2.99 4.18
N VAL A 252 3.60 -4.09 4.92
CA VAL A 252 3.03 -4.13 6.28
C VAL A 252 3.81 -3.20 7.22
N LYS A 253 5.15 -3.22 7.19
CA LYS A 253 5.95 -2.29 7.98
C LYS A 253 5.67 -0.83 7.62
N LEU A 254 5.56 -0.51 6.32
CA LEU A 254 5.16 0.83 5.89
C LEU A 254 3.78 1.21 6.45
N ALA A 255 2.81 0.29 6.42
CA ALA A 255 1.50 0.50 7.00
C ALA A 255 1.57 0.81 8.50
N GLU A 256 2.39 0.06 9.26
CA GLU A 256 2.63 0.32 10.68
C GLU A 256 3.27 1.69 10.92
N GLU A 257 4.24 2.11 10.10
CA GLU A 257 4.84 3.43 10.24
C GLU A 257 3.82 4.55 9.97
N TYR A 258 2.97 4.43 8.95
CA TYR A 258 1.86 5.36 8.73
C TYR A 258 0.94 5.44 9.94
N ASP A 259 0.63 4.29 10.55
CA ASP A 259 -0.21 4.19 11.73
C ASP A 259 0.40 4.89 12.95
N ARG A 260 1.69 4.66 13.20
CA ARG A 260 2.46 5.31 14.28
C ARG A 260 2.60 6.81 14.07
N VAL A 261 2.84 7.27 12.83
CA VAL A 261 2.88 8.71 12.53
C VAL A 261 1.52 9.33 12.80
N ALA A 262 0.42 8.65 12.45
CA ALA A 262 -0.92 9.15 12.72
C ALA A 262 -1.17 9.29 14.24
N GLU A 263 -0.73 8.34 15.05
CA GLU A 263 -0.85 8.41 16.51
C GLU A 263 -0.01 9.53 17.11
N ALA A 264 1.22 9.70 16.65
CA ALA A 264 2.09 10.78 17.09
C ALA A 264 1.52 12.16 16.66
N ALA A 265 1.01 12.26 15.44
CA ALA A 265 0.33 13.45 14.92
C ALA A 265 -0.91 13.80 15.74
N ARG A 266 -1.71 12.80 16.13
CA ARG A 266 -2.86 12.98 17.01
C ARG A 266 -2.43 13.52 18.38
N ALA A 267 -1.46 12.89 19.03
CA ALA A 267 -0.96 13.33 20.33
C ALA A 267 -0.42 14.78 20.27
N ASN A 268 0.25 15.14 19.17
CA ASN A 268 0.72 16.50 18.94
C ASN A 268 -0.44 17.50 18.74
N ARG A 269 -1.50 17.12 18.01
CA ARG A 269 -2.70 17.94 17.82
C ARG A 269 -3.37 18.23 19.15
N GLU A 270 -3.55 17.23 20.02
CA GLU A 270 -4.14 17.40 21.35
C GLU A 270 -3.34 18.41 22.21
N VAL A 271 -2.00 18.34 22.18
CA VAL A 271 -1.14 19.31 22.90
C VAL A 271 -1.21 20.71 22.27
N MET A 272 -1.25 20.81 20.94
CA MET A 272 -1.32 22.08 20.24
C MET A 272 -2.67 22.78 20.45
N ASP A 273 -3.77 22.03 20.39
CA ASP A 273 -5.12 22.52 20.67
C ASP A 273 -5.20 23.06 22.10
N MET A 274 -4.62 22.35 23.08
CA MET A 274 -4.52 22.84 24.46
C MET A 274 -3.67 24.13 24.54
N ALA A 275 -2.55 24.19 23.83
CA ALA A 275 -1.70 25.38 23.81
C ALA A 275 -2.40 26.59 23.17
N LEU A 276 -3.10 26.41 22.06
CA LEU A 276 -3.91 27.43 21.37
C LEU A 276 -5.02 27.96 22.27
N THR A 277 -5.74 27.06 22.94
CA THR A 277 -6.79 27.40 23.91
C THR A 277 -6.23 28.28 25.03
N LEU A 278 -5.12 27.86 25.65
CA LEU A 278 -4.46 28.64 26.70
C LEU A 278 -3.96 30.02 26.20
N MET A 279 -3.45 30.10 24.97
CA MET A 279 -2.99 31.37 24.39
C MET A 279 -4.15 32.33 24.12
N LEU A 280 -5.28 31.84 23.60
CA LEU A 280 -6.46 32.64 23.31
C LEU A 280 -7.16 33.12 24.59
N ASP A 281 -7.22 32.27 25.61
CA ASP A 281 -7.81 32.65 26.90
C ASP A 281 -7.02 33.75 27.58
N GLU A 282 -5.70 33.63 27.65
CA GLU A 282 -4.86 34.67 28.24
C GLU A 282 -4.98 36.00 27.45
N ALA A 283 -5.06 35.93 26.12
CA ALA A 283 -5.29 37.11 25.27
C ALA A 283 -6.63 37.79 25.56
N MET A 284 -7.72 37.03 25.75
CA MET A 284 -9.03 37.56 26.12
C MET A 284 -9.05 38.14 27.54
N THR A 285 -8.33 37.55 28.48
CA THR A 285 -8.30 38.02 29.88
C THR A 285 -7.57 39.36 30.03
N LEU A 286 -6.67 39.69 29.09
CA LEU A 286 -5.94 40.97 29.04
C LEU A 286 -6.77 42.14 28.45
N GLY A 287 -8.06 41.94 28.16
CA GLY A 287 -8.97 43.01 27.72
C GLY A 287 -8.71 43.49 26.29
N LEU A 288 -8.15 42.62 25.45
CA LEU A 288 -7.97 42.85 24.02
C LEU A 288 -9.26 42.56 23.24
N ASP A 289 -10.39 43.14 23.66
CA ASP A 289 -11.69 42.97 22.99
C ASP A 289 -11.65 43.45 21.52
N ASP A 290 -10.69 44.31 21.16
CA ASP A 290 -10.45 44.80 19.78
C ASP A 290 -9.31 44.07 19.03
N ALA A 291 -8.58 43.12 19.64
CA ALA A 291 -7.39 42.49 19.02
C ALA A 291 -7.62 41.07 18.47
N VAL A 292 -8.84 40.80 17.98
CA VAL A 292 -9.14 39.61 17.15
C VAL A 292 -8.53 39.73 15.74
N GLU A 293 -7.83 40.83 15.44
CA GLU A 293 -6.90 40.88 14.32
C GLU A 293 -5.66 40.04 14.70
N LEU A 294 -5.69 38.75 14.31
CA LEU A 294 -4.74 37.63 14.50
C LEU A 294 -3.22 37.90 14.32
N GLY A 295 -2.77 39.15 14.17
CA GLY A 295 -1.39 39.55 13.88
C GLY A 295 -0.56 40.09 15.05
N SER A 296 -1.09 40.23 16.28
CA SER A 296 -0.35 40.89 17.38
C SER A 296 -0.23 40.06 18.68
N ILE A 297 0.39 38.88 18.58
CA ILE A 297 0.77 37.98 19.71
C ILE A 297 1.94 38.57 20.57
N ALA A 298 2.26 39.85 20.45
CA ALA A 298 3.52 40.42 20.95
C ALA A 298 3.58 40.72 22.47
N LEU A 299 2.53 40.43 23.26
CA LEU A 299 2.42 40.92 24.65
C LEU A 299 2.03 39.86 25.71
N LEU A 300 2.30 38.58 25.46
CA LEU A 300 2.06 37.49 26.43
C LEU A 300 3.28 37.26 27.37
N ASP A 301 3.01 36.81 28.60
CA ASP A 301 3.97 36.46 29.66
C ASP A 301 5.11 35.54 29.15
N LEU A 302 6.25 36.16 28.82
CA LEU A 302 7.40 35.55 28.15
C LEU A 302 7.86 34.19 28.74
N PRO A 303 7.91 33.99 30.07
CA PRO A 303 8.34 32.73 30.68
C PRO A 303 7.35 31.56 30.49
N ARG A 304 6.05 31.84 30.32
CA ARG A 304 5.04 30.81 30.04
C ARG A 304 5.02 30.46 28.55
N LEU A 305 5.09 31.47 27.68
CA LEU A 305 5.28 31.25 26.24
C LEU A 305 6.58 30.52 25.93
N ALA A 306 7.68 30.82 26.64
CA ALA A 306 8.93 30.10 26.48
C ALA A 306 8.81 28.61 26.86
N ARG A 307 7.98 28.26 27.86
CA ARG A 307 7.71 26.86 28.22
C ARG A 307 6.84 26.15 27.21
N ILE A 308 5.80 26.80 26.69
CA ILE A 308 4.95 26.25 25.62
C ILE A 308 5.77 26.08 24.34
N GLY A 309 6.54 27.11 23.95
CA GLY A 309 7.46 27.08 22.82
C GLY A 309 8.53 25.99 22.95
N ALA A 310 9.10 25.78 24.14
CA ALA A 310 10.05 24.69 24.39
C ALA A 310 9.40 23.31 24.22
N ARG A 311 8.15 23.13 24.65
CA ARG A 311 7.40 21.88 24.48
C ARG A 311 7.04 21.62 23.02
N ILE A 312 6.57 22.64 22.31
CA ILE A 312 6.32 22.59 20.86
C ILE A 312 7.61 22.26 20.12
N TRP A 313 8.73 22.88 20.50
CA TRP A 313 10.04 22.60 19.93
C TRP A 313 10.49 21.15 20.16
N GLU A 314 10.31 20.60 21.36
CA GLU A 314 10.61 19.19 21.66
C GLU A 314 9.78 18.24 20.79
N LEU A 315 8.50 18.54 20.59
CA LEU A 315 7.62 17.75 19.72
C LEU A 315 8.04 17.83 18.24
N ILE A 316 8.43 19.02 17.76
CA ILE A 316 8.98 19.19 16.40
C ILE A 316 10.25 18.35 16.22
N VAL A 317 11.14 18.31 17.22
CA VAL A 317 12.36 17.49 17.16
C VAL A 317 12.02 16.00 17.07
N LYS A 318 11.09 15.49 17.90
CA LYS A 318 10.63 14.09 17.83
C LYS A 318 9.96 13.77 16.49
N ALA A 319 9.13 14.67 15.96
CA ALA A 319 8.53 14.50 14.64
C ALA A 319 9.58 14.38 13.54
N LYS A 320 10.64 15.21 13.59
CA LYS A 320 11.78 15.13 12.65
C LYS A 320 12.55 13.82 12.77
N GLU A 321 12.74 13.29 13.98
CA GLU A 321 13.37 11.98 14.18
C GLU A 321 12.56 10.84 13.55
N VAL A 322 11.23 10.87 13.69
CA VAL A 322 10.33 9.90 13.05
C VAL A 322 10.35 10.03 11.53
N ILE A 323 10.34 11.25 10.99
CA ILE A 323 10.48 11.50 9.54
C ILE A 323 11.82 10.97 9.03
N ALA A 324 12.91 11.15 9.79
CA ALA A 324 14.22 10.61 9.44
C ALA A 324 14.24 9.07 9.45
N LEU A 325 13.60 8.43 10.42
CA LEU A 325 13.43 6.97 10.47
C LEU A 325 12.63 6.43 9.27
N LEU A 326 11.56 7.13 8.88
CA LEU A 326 10.82 6.83 7.65
C LEU A 326 11.72 6.93 6.42
N HIS A 327 12.50 8.00 6.30
CA HIS A 327 13.44 8.17 5.18
C HIS A 327 14.47 7.04 5.11
N LEU A 328 15.06 6.66 6.25
CA LEU A 328 16.01 5.55 6.34
C LEU A 328 15.38 4.20 5.99
N THR A 329 14.13 3.98 6.41
CA THR A 329 13.39 2.75 6.07
C THR A 329 13.14 2.66 4.58
N ILE A 330 12.83 3.79 3.94
CA ILE A 330 12.64 3.89 2.48
C ILE A 330 13.97 3.72 1.74
N GLU A 331 15.07 4.30 2.22
CA GLU A 331 16.39 4.09 1.62
C GLU A 331 16.84 2.63 1.73
N ALA A 332 16.58 1.97 2.85
CA ALA A 332 16.81 0.55 3.01
C ALA A 332 15.92 -0.31 2.09
N ALA A 333 14.68 0.11 1.86
CA ALA A 333 13.74 -0.53 0.94
C ALA A 333 14.09 -0.32 -0.54
N ASN A 334 14.65 0.84 -0.88
CA ASN A 334 15.13 1.19 -2.22
C ASN A 334 16.52 0.64 -2.53
N ALA A 335 17.16 -0.05 -1.57
CA ALA A 335 18.29 -0.90 -1.90
C ALA A 335 17.81 -1.87 -3.01
N PRO A 336 18.50 -1.94 -4.17
CA PRO A 336 17.99 -2.67 -5.31
C PRO A 336 17.69 -4.10 -4.88
N ILE A 337 16.41 -4.44 -4.87
CA ILE A 337 16.01 -5.85 -4.93
C ILE A 337 16.56 -6.28 -6.28
N ASN A 338 17.69 -6.99 -6.26
CA ASN A 338 18.27 -7.62 -7.44
C ASN A 338 17.29 -8.69 -7.93
N LEU A 339 16.21 -8.24 -8.56
CA LEU A 339 15.47 -9.07 -9.50
C LEU A 339 16.48 -9.36 -10.60
N PRO A 340 16.77 -10.64 -10.88
CA PRO A 340 17.69 -10.97 -11.96
C PRO A 340 17.15 -10.39 -13.27
N ASP A 341 17.97 -9.60 -13.98
CA ASP A 341 17.69 -9.23 -15.38
C ASP A 341 17.63 -10.48 -16.30
N ASP A 342 18.12 -11.62 -15.80
CA ASP A 342 18.06 -12.92 -16.46
C ASP A 342 16.66 -13.56 -16.32
N LEU A 343 15.65 -12.94 -16.91
CA LEU A 343 14.55 -13.74 -17.45
C LEU A 343 15.17 -14.67 -18.51
N PRO A 344 14.87 -15.98 -18.52
CA PRO A 344 15.30 -16.83 -19.62
C PRO A 344 14.73 -16.23 -20.90
N VAL A 345 15.61 -15.62 -21.71
CA VAL A 345 15.30 -15.27 -23.10
C VAL A 345 14.89 -16.57 -23.74
N VAL A 346 13.60 -16.78 -23.96
CA VAL A 346 13.09 -17.93 -24.70
C VAL A 346 13.77 -17.90 -26.07
N PRO A 347 14.71 -18.80 -26.36
CA PRO A 347 15.42 -18.78 -27.63
C PRO A 347 14.45 -19.36 -28.66
N GLY A 348 13.66 -18.49 -29.30
CA GLY A 348 12.63 -18.96 -30.24
C GLY A 348 11.96 -17.90 -31.12
N ALA A 349 12.13 -16.61 -30.85
CA ALA A 349 11.54 -15.54 -31.67
C ALA A 349 12.45 -15.11 -32.85
N ALA A 350 13.22 -16.03 -33.42
CA ALA A 350 13.93 -15.78 -34.68
C ALA A 350 12.99 -16.10 -35.85
N HIS A 351 12.50 -15.05 -36.49
CA HIS A 351 11.91 -15.00 -37.84
C HIS A 351 11.67 -16.34 -38.55
N ARG A 352 10.39 -16.69 -38.71
CA ARG A 352 9.83 -17.08 -40.00
C ARG A 352 8.46 -16.45 -40.19
#